data_AF-N1PUV6-F1
#
_entry.id   AF-N1PUV6-F1
#
_cell.length_a   1.000
_cell.length_b   1.000
_cell.length_c   1.000
_cell.angle_alpha   90.00
_cell.angle_beta   90.00
_cell.angle_gamma   90.00
#
_symmetry.space_group_name_H-M   'P 1'
#
loop_
_entity.id
_entity.type
_entity.pdbx_description
1 polymer ?
#
loop_
_entity_poly.entity_id
_entity_poly.type
_entity_poly.pdbx_seq_one_letter_code
_entity_poly.pdbx_strand_id
1 'polypeptide(L)' 'MIYLLPKMMALLHKNASKQLFKDEFFERRESTAAGHEFVQLKPVARFKDKVELRYNVGTRGNGYDQPHWPADLGVEVVS' A
#
# COMPACT_ATOMS: atom_id res chain seq x y z
N MET A 1 1.43 1.32 23.90
CA MET A 1 2.38 1.31 22.76
C MET A 1 2.24 2.51 21.83
N ILE A 2 1.04 3.03 21.56
CA ILE A 2 0.84 4.15 20.60
C ILE A 2 1.62 5.43 20.98
N TYR A 3 1.90 5.67 22.28
CA TYR A 3 2.69 6.82 22.73
C TYR A 3 4.17 6.81 22.29
N LEU A 4 4.71 5.66 21.86
CA LEU A 4 6.09 5.55 21.41
C LEU A 4 6.27 6.03 19.97
N LEU A 5 5.21 5.99 19.14
CA LEU A 5 5.25 6.38 17.73
C LEU A 5 5.76 7.82 17.55
N PRO A 6 5.19 8.85 18.22
CA PRO A 6 5.70 10.21 18.08
C PRO A 6 7.16 10.37 18.51
N LYS A 7 7.58 9.68 19.57
CA LYS A 7 8.96 9.73 20.06
C LYS A 7 9.94 9.11 19.07
N MET A 8 9.56 7.98 18.48
CA MET A 8 10.37 7.30 17.46
C MET A 8 10.47 8.14 16.19
N MET A 9 9.37 8.74 15.72
CA MET A 9 9.39 9.65 14.58
C MET A 9 10.25 10.88 14.82
N ALA A 10 10.19 11.47 16.03
CA ALA A 10 11.07 12.58 16.39
C ALA A 10 12.56 12.19 16.36
N LEU A 11 12.91 10.98 16.83
CA LEU A 11 14.28 10.48 16.77
C LEU A 11 14.75 10.22 15.33
N LEU A 12 13.90 9.63 14.48
CA LEU A 12 14.23 9.42 13.06
C LEU A 12 14.40 10.76 12.34
N HIS A 13 13.51 11.73 12.59
CA HIS A 13 13.61 13.04 11.97
C HIS A 13 14.87 13.80 12.41
N LYS A 14 15.22 13.72 13.71
CA LYS A 14 16.43 14.36 14.24
C LYS A 14 17.71 13.79 13.64
N ASN A 15 17.79 12.46 13.49
CA ASN A 15 19.06 11.79 13.20
C ASN A 15 19.23 11.33 11.75
N ALA A 16 18.14 11.17 10.99
CA ALA A 16 18.19 10.54 9.68
C ALA A 16 17.23 11.16 8.64
N SER A 17 16.70 12.37 8.90
CA SER A 17 15.68 12.97 8.02
C SER A 17 16.15 13.12 6.57
N LYS A 18 17.39 13.59 6.36
CA LYS A 18 17.98 13.77 5.02
C LYS A 18 18.16 12.47 4.25
N GLN A 19 18.20 11.33 4.93
CA GLN A 19 18.40 10.02 4.35
C GLN A 19 17.06 9.31 4.13
N LEU A 20 16.12 9.40 5.07
CA LEU A 20 14.88 8.60 5.06
C LEU A 20 13.69 9.30 4.41
N PHE A 21 13.58 10.63 4.54
CA PHE A 21 12.39 11.38 4.13
C PHE A 21 12.64 12.22 2.89
N LYS A 22 13.34 11.64 1.90
CA LYS A 22 13.53 12.30 0.61
C LYS A 22 12.29 12.13 -0.26
N ASP A 23 11.79 13.22 -0.81
CA ASP A 23 10.60 13.21 -1.69
C ASP A 23 10.73 12.22 -2.86
N GLU A 24 11.95 12.00 -3.34
CA GLU A 24 12.23 11.05 -4.42
C GLU A 24 11.84 9.60 -4.09
N PHE A 25 11.75 9.24 -2.81
CA PHE A 25 11.34 7.91 -2.34
C PHE A 25 9.83 7.71 -2.29
N PHE A 26 9.03 8.75 -2.50
CA PHE A 26 7.58 8.67 -2.34
C PHE A 26 6.85 8.94 -3.65
N GLU A 27 5.78 8.20 -3.89
CA GLU A 27 4.85 8.43 -5.00
C GLU A 27 3.44 8.64 -4.47
N ARG A 28 2.68 9.45 -5.20
CA ARG A 28 1.23 9.56 -5.02
C ARG A 28 0.57 8.44 -5.81
N ARG A 29 -0.31 7.70 -5.14
CA ARG A 29 -1.11 6.64 -5.75
C ARG A 29 -2.58 6.90 -5.44
N GLU A 30 -3.40 6.77 -6.47
CA GLU A 30 -4.85 6.74 -6.32
C GLU A 30 -5.31 5.31 -6.04
N SER A 31 -6.17 5.13 -5.05
CA SER A 31 -6.94 3.89 -4.88
C SER A 31 -8.36 4.12 -5.38
N THR A 32 -8.72 3.45 -6.47
CA THR A 32 -10.09 3.43 -7.02
C THR A 32 -11.08 2.87 -6.02
N ALA A 33 -10.70 1.81 -5.28
CA ALA A 33 -11.52 1.20 -4.25
C ALA A 33 -11.79 2.11 -3.05
N ALA A 34 -10.82 2.97 -2.68
CA ALA A 34 -10.97 3.90 -1.56
C ALA A 34 -11.44 5.30 -1.98
N GLY A 35 -11.39 5.64 -3.28
CA GLY A 35 -11.73 6.96 -3.80
C GLY A 35 -10.79 8.09 -3.32
N HIS A 36 -9.56 7.76 -2.94
CA HIS A 36 -8.61 8.70 -2.33
C HIS A 36 -7.19 8.55 -2.88
N GLU A 37 -6.46 9.66 -2.92
CA GLU A 37 -5.02 9.70 -3.19
C GLU A 37 -4.24 9.57 -1.87
N PHE A 38 -3.19 8.76 -1.87
CA PHE A 38 -2.27 8.63 -0.74
C PHE A 38 -0.82 8.64 -1.21
N VAL A 39 0.05 9.08 -0.31
CA VAL A 39 1.50 9.05 -0.52
C VAL A 39 2.04 7.73 0.04
N GLN A 40 2.77 6.99 -0.80
CA GLN A 40 3.40 5.73 -0.42
C GLN A 40 4.87 5.69 -0.83
N LEU A 41 5.63 4.77 -0.25
CA LEU A 41 7.01 4.51 -0.68
C LEU A 41 7.03 3.92 -2.09
N LYS A 42 7.90 4.45 -2.94
CA LYS A 42 8.16 3.91 -4.28
C LYS A 42 8.75 2.50 -4.17
N PRO A 43 8.32 1.57 -5.04
CA PRO A 43 8.93 0.25 -5.09
C PRO A 43 10.39 0.35 -5.54
N VAL A 44 11.30 -0.26 -4.78
CA VAL A 44 12.72 -0.39 -5.15
C VAL A 44 13.00 -1.64 -6.00
N ALA A 45 12.13 -2.65 -5.89
CA ALA A 45 12.26 -3.88 -6.65
C ALA A 45 11.98 -3.63 -8.13
N ARG A 46 12.96 -3.94 -8.98
CA ARG A 46 12.80 -3.93 -10.44
C ARG A 46 12.70 -5.37 -10.92
N PHE A 47 11.56 -5.73 -11.49
CA PHE A 47 11.38 -7.03 -12.12
C PHE A 47 11.81 -6.91 -13.58
N LYS A 48 12.64 -7.85 -14.04
CA LYS A 48 13.16 -7.88 -15.42
C LYS A 48 12.03 -8.10 -16.43
N ASP A 49 11.06 -8.94 -16.04
CA ASP A 49 9.91 -9.30 -16.84
C ASP A 49 8.66 -8.57 -16.31
N LYS A 50 7.64 -8.43 -17.18
CA LYS A 50 6.34 -7.92 -16.74
C LYS A 50 5.78 -8.87 -15.67
N VAL A 51 5.34 -8.32 -14.55
CA VAL A 51 4.65 -9.10 -13.53
C VAL A 51 3.34 -9.62 -14.14
N GLU A 52 3.23 -10.94 -14.30
CA GLU A 52 1.98 -11.59 -14.69
C GLU A 52 1.11 -11.78 -13.44
N LEU A 53 0.25 -10.81 -13.18
CA LEU A 53 -0.76 -10.91 -12.13
C LEU A 53 -1.80 -11.96 -12.56
N ARG A 54 -1.73 -13.16 -11.97
CA ARG A 54 -2.66 -14.27 -12.25
C ARG A 54 -3.98 -14.18 -11.48
N TYR A 55 -3.99 -13.38 -10.43
CA TYR A 55 -5.14 -13.14 -9.58
C TYR A 55 -5.05 -11.70 -9.06
N ASN A 56 -6.20 -11.04 -8.96
CA ASN A 56 -6.36 -9.70 -8.42
C ASN A 56 -7.37 -9.72 -7.27
N VAL A 57 -7.11 -10.58 -6.28
CA VAL A 57 -7.96 -10.70 -5.09
C VAL A 57 -7.34 -9.85 -3.99
N GLY A 58 -7.98 -8.73 -3.65
CA GLY A 58 -7.58 -7.89 -2.53
C GLY A 58 -7.78 -8.57 -1.17
N THR A 59 -7.18 -8.02 -0.12
CA THR A 59 -7.49 -8.42 1.27
C THR A 59 -8.96 -8.11 1.55
N ARG A 60 -9.75 -9.14 1.85
CA ARG A 60 -11.18 -9.01 2.18
C ARG A 60 -11.36 -8.06 3.37
N GLY A 61 -12.29 -7.12 3.23
CA GLY A 61 -12.71 -6.26 4.33
C GLY A 61 -13.44 -7.06 5.42
N ASN A 62 -13.60 -6.44 6.58
CA ASN A 62 -14.13 -7.07 7.79
C ASN A 62 -15.65 -7.35 7.67
N GLY A 63 -16.03 -8.40 6.95
CA GLY A 63 -17.34 -9.06 7.09
C GLY A 63 -18.55 -8.41 6.41
N TYR A 64 -18.36 -7.53 5.42
CA TYR A 64 -19.48 -6.97 4.64
C TYR A 64 -19.83 -7.83 3.41
N ASP A 65 -18.83 -8.42 2.75
CA ASP A 65 -19.03 -9.15 1.48
C ASP A 65 -19.40 -10.63 1.70
N GLN A 66 -20.24 -11.19 0.81
CA GLN A 66 -20.67 -12.59 0.91
C GLN A 66 -19.48 -13.57 0.81
N PRO A 67 -19.51 -14.75 1.46
CA PRO A 67 -18.44 -15.75 1.38
C PRO A 67 -18.45 -16.51 0.04
N HIS A 68 -18.30 -15.80 -1.07
CA HIS A 68 -18.28 -16.35 -2.42
C HIS A 68 -16.99 -15.96 -3.15
N TRP A 69 -16.51 -16.83 -4.02
CA TRP A 69 -15.40 -16.57 -4.93
C TRP A 69 -15.95 -16.17 -6.29
N PRO A 70 -15.51 -15.05 -6.90
CA PRO A 70 -15.92 -14.71 -8.25
C PRO A 70 -15.43 -15.78 -9.22
N ALA A 71 -16.20 -16.02 -10.29
CA ALA A 71 -15.81 -16.94 -11.35
C ALA A 71 -14.51 -16.50 -12.07
N ASP A 72 -14.23 -15.20 -12.07
CA ASP A 72 -13.00 -14.61 -12.57
C ASP A 72 -12.21 -13.97 -11.42
N LEU A 73 -11.03 -14.53 -11.13
CA LEU A 73 -10.13 -14.06 -10.06
C LEU A 73 -9.34 -12.80 -10.46
N GLY A 74 -9.51 -12.30 -11.69
CA GLY A 74 -8.95 -11.01 -12.13
C GLY A 74 -9.76 -9.79 -11.71
N VAL A 75 -10.97 -9.99 -11.16
CA VAL A 75 -11.86 -8.90 -10.75
C VAL A 75 -11.39 -8.26 -9.45
N GLU A 76 -11.27 -6.93 -9.45
CA GLU A 76 -10.73 -6.15 -8.33
C GLU A 76 -11.68 -6.08 -7.10
N VAL A 77 -12.99 -6.16 -7.32
CA VAL A 77 -14.02 -6.05 -6.26
C VAL A 77 -14.87 -7.32 -6.21
N VAL A 78 -14.94 -7.94 -5.04
CA VAL A 78 -15.83 -9.08 -4.75
C VAL A 78 -17.03 -8.55 -3.97
N SER A 79 -18.21 -8.49 -4.59
CA SER A 79 -19.49 -8.08 -3.97
C SER A 79 -20.24 -9.27 -3.38
#